data_AF-A0A3C1DDD6-F1
#
_entry.id   AF-A0A3C1DDD6-F1
#
_cell.length_a   1.000
_cell.length_b   1.000
_cell.length_c   1.000
_cell.angle_alpha   90.00
_cell.angle_beta   90.00
_cell.angle_gamma   90.00
#
_symmetry.space_group_name_H-M   'P 1'
#
loop_
_entity.id
_entity.type
_entity.pdbx_description
1 polymer ?
#
loop_
_entity_poly.entity_id
_entity_poly.type
_entity_poly.pdbx_seq_one_letter_code
_entity_poly.pdbx_strand_id
1 'polypeptide(L)'
;MDLYDEDIASQGAQHKGDILVLEIGSNGGWNSDYAELVAEYRAMIQHAGCESYIIVGDTDDPGTSIGDLRQEAFEPGEGAGETDWERALREAFGDHFVNMRVYLIEHGLAVTGLKPTAQDAELAAQGCVSPQLRHDWTHLNSYGYYAQALAIYEKGTQLGYWGQQSAS
;
A
#
# COMPACT_ATOMS: atom_id res chain seq x y z
N MET A 1 12.57 5.80 25.01
CA MET A 1 11.72 4.60 24.84
C MET A 1 12.51 3.70 23.92
N ASP A 2 13.23 2.74 24.49
CA ASP A 2 13.99 1.78 23.69
C ASP A 2 12.98 0.78 23.12
N LEU A 3 12.61 0.99 21.86
CA LEU A 3 11.71 0.13 21.07
C LEU A 3 12.42 -1.13 20.56
N TYR A 4 13.57 -1.49 21.14
CA TYR A 4 14.35 -2.65 20.72
C TYR A 4 13.95 -3.85 21.57
N ASP A 5 12.95 -4.57 21.08
CA ASP A 5 12.58 -5.88 21.61
C ASP A 5 13.50 -6.93 20.96
N GLU A 6 14.46 -7.44 21.73
CA GLU A 6 15.42 -8.43 21.27
C GLU A 6 14.75 -9.73 20.81
N ASP A 7 13.58 -10.08 21.35
CA ASP A 7 12.83 -11.27 20.93
C ASP A 7 12.18 -11.05 19.57
N ILE A 8 11.61 -9.87 19.31
CA ILE A 8 11.10 -9.51 17.98
C ILE A 8 12.24 -9.41 16.97
N ALA A 9 13.37 -8.81 17.34
CA ALA A 9 14.54 -8.73 16.46
C ALA A 9 15.10 -10.12 16.14
N SER A 10 15.13 -11.02 17.12
CA SER A 10 15.54 -12.42 16.95
C SER A 10 14.59 -13.21 16.05
N GLN A 11 13.27 -13.05 16.23
CA GLN A 11 12.28 -13.66 15.33
C GLN A 11 12.42 -13.15 13.90
N GLY A 12 12.57 -11.83 13.71
CA GLY A 12 12.82 -11.25 12.39
C GLY A 12 14.09 -11.80 11.72
N ALA A 13 15.16 -12.02 12.49
CA ALA A 13 16.40 -12.62 11.99
C ALA A 13 16.24 -14.10 11.59
N GLN A 14 15.36 -14.85 12.27
CA GLN A 14 15.07 -16.26 11.97
C GLN A 14 14.19 -16.44 10.72
N HIS A 15 13.39 -15.43 10.37
CA HIS A 15 12.49 -15.42 9.21
C HIS A 15 13.07 -14.66 8.00
N LYS A 16 14.39 -14.43 7.99
CA LYS A 16 15.07 -13.78 6.87
C LYS A 16 14.91 -14.63 5.60
N GLY A 17 14.28 -14.04 4.58
CA GLY A 17 14.04 -14.69 3.29
C GLY A 17 12.63 -15.24 3.07
N ASP A 18 11.72 -15.12 4.05
CA ASP A 18 10.35 -15.61 3.93
C ASP A 18 9.54 -14.78 2.91
N ILE A 19 8.92 -13.68 3.35
CA ILE A 19 8.18 -12.73 2.49
C ILE A 19 8.34 -11.34 3.08
N LEU A 20 8.77 -10.38 2.25
CA LEU A 20 8.90 -8.98 2.66
C LEU A 20 7.68 -8.16 2.18
N VAL A 21 6.96 -7.53 3.08
CA VAL A 21 5.89 -6.57 2.72
C VAL A 21 6.38 -5.17 3.07
N LEU A 22 6.41 -4.26 2.10
CA LEU A 22 6.86 -2.89 2.28
C LEU A 22 5.74 -1.90 1.94
N GLU A 23 5.48 -1.00 2.88
CA GLU A 23 4.64 0.18 2.71
C GLU A 23 5.42 1.39 3.26
N ILE A 24 6.09 2.13 2.38
CA ILE A 24 6.90 3.29 2.75
C ILE A 24 6.67 4.47 1.79
N GLY A 25 7.07 5.66 2.25
CA GLY A 25 7.20 6.84 1.40
C GLY A 25 6.27 7.99 1.77
N SER A 26 5.06 7.75 2.30
CA SER A 26 4.08 8.82 2.63
C SER A 26 4.67 9.88 3.58
N ASN A 27 5.57 9.47 4.47
CA ASN A 27 6.27 10.36 5.41
C ASN A 27 7.47 11.11 4.79
N GLY A 28 7.74 10.97 3.48
CA GLY A 28 8.86 11.60 2.80
C GLY A 28 10.20 10.86 2.97
N GLY A 29 11.30 11.60 2.79
CA GLY A 29 12.68 11.06 2.81
C GLY A 29 13.34 10.99 1.43
N TRP A 30 12.54 10.99 0.36
CA TRP A 30 12.95 10.75 -1.02
C TRP A 30 12.84 12.00 -1.93
N ASN A 31 12.83 13.20 -1.33
CA ASN A 31 12.85 14.52 -2.00
C ASN A 31 11.75 14.76 -3.06
N SER A 32 10.63 14.04 -2.99
CA SER A 32 9.61 14.04 -4.04
C SER A 32 10.17 13.67 -5.44
N ASP A 33 11.23 12.85 -5.49
CA ASP A 33 11.80 12.22 -6.69
C ASP A 33 11.47 10.71 -6.74
N TYR A 34 10.55 10.33 -7.63
CA TYR A 34 10.12 8.93 -7.75
C TYR A 34 11.24 7.94 -8.03
N ALA A 35 12.35 8.37 -8.65
CA ALA A 35 13.51 7.52 -8.84
C ALA A 35 14.24 7.23 -7.51
N GLU A 36 14.30 8.22 -6.61
CA GLU A 36 14.84 8.07 -5.25
C GLU A 36 13.95 7.15 -4.41
N LEU A 37 12.63 7.35 -4.46
CA LEU A 37 11.67 6.45 -3.79
C LEU A 37 11.83 5.00 -4.24
N VAL A 38 11.88 4.75 -5.55
CA VAL A 38 12.10 3.41 -6.10
C VAL A 38 13.45 2.85 -5.65
N ALA A 39 14.49 3.68 -5.57
CA ALA A 39 15.81 3.26 -5.09
C ALA A 39 15.79 2.86 -3.60
N GLU A 40 15.04 3.56 -2.75
CA GLU A 40 14.87 3.21 -1.33
C GLU A 40 14.20 1.83 -1.17
N TYR A 41 13.09 1.60 -1.88
CA TYR A 41 12.44 0.28 -1.92
C TYR A 41 13.41 -0.82 -2.35
N ARG A 42 14.19 -0.59 -3.43
CA ARG A 42 15.19 -1.56 -3.91
C ARG A 42 16.30 -1.81 -2.89
N ALA A 43 16.74 -0.76 -2.18
CA ALA A 43 17.75 -0.89 -1.12
C ALA A 43 17.24 -1.74 0.04
N MET A 44 15.97 -1.57 0.45
CA MET A 44 15.35 -2.39 1.48
C MET A 44 15.21 -3.86 1.06
N ILE A 45 14.75 -4.12 -0.17
CA ILE A 45 14.65 -5.48 -0.73
C ILE A 45 16.04 -6.14 -0.77
N GLN A 46 17.05 -5.43 -1.29
CA GLN A 46 18.42 -5.93 -1.37
C GLN A 46 19.01 -6.21 0.02
N HIS A 47 18.75 -5.34 0.99
CA HIS A 47 19.23 -5.51 2.37
C HIS A 47 18.57 -6.71 3.06
N ALA A 48 17.25 -6.86 2.89
CA ALA A 48 16.50 -8.00 3.39
C ALA A 48 16.98 -9.32 2.76
N GLY A 49 17.40 -9.28 1.49
CA GLY A 49 17.81 -10.46 0.74
C GLY A 49 16.63 -11.38 0.43
N CYS A 50 15.42 -10.82 0.32
CA CYS A 50 14.20 -11.57 0.02
C CYS A 50 13.89 -11.52 -1.48
N GLU A 51 13.67 -12.68 -2.09
CA GLU A 51 13.14 -12.77 -3.46
C GLU A 51 11.60 -12.65 -3.48
N SER A 52 10.95 -13.06 -2.40
CA SER A 52 9.52 -12.93 -2.20
C SER A 52 9.20 -11.59 -1.52
N TYR A 53 8.56 -10.67 -2.24
CA TYR A 53 8.17 -9.38 -1.68
C TYR A 53 6.90 -8.80 -2.29
N ILE A 54 6.21 -7.96 -1.52
CA ILE A 54 5.01 -7.20 -1.93
C ILE A 54 5.26 -5.73 -1.61
N ILE A 55 5.01 -4.87 -2.59
CA ILE A 55 5.05 -3.42 -2.44
C ILE A 55 3.62 -2.91 -2.32
N VAL A 56 3.32 -2.25 -1.21
CA VAL A 56 2.02 -1.66 -0.92
C VAL A 56 2.12 -0.16 -1.21
N GLY A 57 1.30 0.32 -2.13
CA GLY A 57 1.22 1.74 -2.45
C GLY A 57 0.61 2.56 -1.32
N ASP A 58 0.84 3.87 -1.37
CA ASP A 58 0.26 4.82 -0.42
C ASP A 58 -1.28 4.73 -0.42
N THR A 59 -1.88 5.13 0.70
CA THR A 59 -3.32 5.17 0.89
C THR A 59 -3.86 6.59 0.98
N ASP A 60 -3.00 7.61 1.02
CA ASP A 60 -3.39 9.03 1.03
C ASP A 60 -4.16 9.43 -0.23
N ASP A 61 -5.04 10.42 -0.10
CA ASP A 61 -5.76 10.96 -1.27
C ASP A 61 -4.78 11.75 -2.16
N PRO A 62 -5.04 11.84 -3.49
CA PRO A 62 -4.18 12.59 -4.40
C PRO A 62 -3.88 14.01 -3.90
N GLY A 63 -2.59 14.36 -3.83
CA GLY A 63 -2.12 15.67 -3.40
C GLY A 63 -2.11 15.92 -1.89
N THR A 64 -2.37 14.90 -1.06
CA THR A 64 -2.34 15.04 0.41
C THR A 64 -1.12 14.41 1.08
N SER A 65 -0.37 13.57 0.35
CA SER A 65 0.82 12.88 0.88
C SER A 65 1.91 13.89 1.26
N ILE A 66 2.52 13.71 2.44
CA ILE A 66 3.60 14.60 2.93
C ILE A 66 4.90 14.38 2.14
N GLY A 67 5.12 13.16 1.64
CA GLY A 67 6.31 12.79 0.91
C GLY A 67 6.35 13.28 -0.54
N ASP A 68 5.18 13.52 -1.15
CA ASP A 68 5.06 13.94 -2.53
C ASP A 68 4.51 15.36 -2.66
N LEU A 69 5.43 16.32 -2.63
CA LEU A 69 5.14 17.73 -2.77
C LEU A 69 4.82 18.14 -4.23
N ARG A 70 4.87 17.19 -5.18
CA ARG A 70 4.63 17.43 -6.61
C ARG A 70 3.29 16.89 -7.07
N GLN A 71 2.68 16.01 -6.29
CA GLN A 71 1.36 15.47 -6.58
C GLN A 71 0.29 16.51 -6.36
N GLU A 72 -0.62 16.62 -7.33
CA GLU A 72 -1.80 17.47 -7.24
C GLU A 72 -3.04 16.62 -6.96
N ALA A 73 -4.06 17.26 -6.39
CA ALA A 73 -5.37 16.64 -6.28
C ALA A 73 -5.96 16.38 -7.67
N PHE A 74 -6.72 15.30 -7.81
CA PHE A 74 -7.42 15.02 -9.04
C PHE A 74 -8.64 15.93 -9.21
N GLU A 75 -8.94 16.26 -10.46
CA GLU A 75 -10.17 16.95 -10.82
C GLU A 75 -11.36 15.98 -10.83
N PRO A 76 -12.60 16.46 -10.54
CA PRO A 76 -13.78 15.63 -10.62
C PRO A 76 -13.94 14.96 -12.01
N GLY A 77 -14.00 13.62 -12.01
CA GLY A 77 -14.15 12.82 -13.23
C GLY A 77 -12.88 12.11 -13.69
N GLU A 78 -11.74 12.36 -13.04
CA GLU A 78 -10.51 11.57 -13.24
C GLU A 78 -10.59 10.18 -12.59
N GLY A 79 -11.49 9.99 -11.62
CA GLY A 79 -11.80 8.69 -11.01
C GLY A 79 -10.65 8.12 -10.17
N ALA A 80 -10.60 6.79 -10.04
CA ALA A 80 -9.55 6.08 -9.33
C ALA A 80 -8.23 5.95 -10.15
N GLY A 81 -7.97 6.86 -11.10
CA GLY A 81 -6.77 6.82 -11.94
C GLY A 81 -5.47 6.75 -11.12
N GLU A 82 -4.37 6.37 -11.78
CA GLU A 82 -3.07 6.29 -11.10
C GLU A 82 -2.42 7.66 -10.96
N THR A 83 -1.89 7.95 -9.77
CA THR A 83 -0.95 9.08 -9.59
C THR A 83 0.40 8.76 -10.24
N ASP A 84 1.25 9.77 -10.46
CA ASP A 84 2.60 9.54 -10.98
C ASP A 84 3.46 8.69 -10.03
N TRP A 85 3.25 8.83 -8.71
CA TRP A 85 3.84 7.96 -7.70
C TRP A 85 3.45 6.49 -7.93
N GLU A 86 2.16 6.20 -7.98
CA GLU A 86 1.65 4.85 -8.16
C GLU A 86 2.10 4.25 -9.49
N ARG A 87 2.11 5.07 -10.55
CA ARG A 87 2.65 4.67 -11.86
C ARG A 87 4.12 4.29 -11.74
N ALA A 88 4.94 5.09 -11.06
CA ALA A 88 6.36 4.80 -10.87
C ALA A 88 6.58 3.48 -10.12
N LEU A 89 5.81 3.22 -9.05
CA LEU A 89 5.89 1.95 -8.32
C LEU A 89 5.41 0.76 -9.16
N ARG A 90 4.30 0.90 -9.90
CA ARG A 90 3.80 -0.12 -10.83
C ARG A 90 4.84 -0.46 -11.89
N GLU A 91 5.45 0.54 -12.52
CA GLU A 91 6.47 0.36 -13.55
C GLU A 91 7.75 -0.28 -12.99
N ALA A 92 8.13 0.07 -11.75
CA ALA A 92 9.34 -0.45 -11.12
C ALA A 92 9.22 -1.88 -10.58
N PHE A 93 8.05 -2.26 -10.07
CA PHE A 93 7.84 -3.51 -9.32
C PHE A 93 6.84 -4.47 -9.96
N GLY A 94 6.12 -4.05 -11.02
CA GLY A 94 5.22 -4.90 -11.79
C GLY A 94 4.20 -5.62 -10.91
N ASP A 95 4.11 -6.94 -11.06
CA ASP A 95 3.13 -7.77 -10.36
C ASP A 95 3.26 -7.75 -8.84
N HIS A 96 4.43 -7.36 -8.29
CA HIS A 96 4.67 -7.26 -6.85
C HIS A 96 4.01 -6.03 -6.22
N PHE A 97 3.55 -5.06 -7.02
CA PHE A 97 2.90 -3.86 -6.54
C PHE A 97 1.39 -4.05 -6.34
N VAL A 98 0.89 -3.53 -5.21
CA VAL A 98 -0.53 -3.33 -4.94
C VAL A 98 -0.78 -1.82 -4.90
N ASN A 99 -1.54 -1.31 -5.88
CA ASN A 99 -2.03 0.06 -5.81
C ASN A 99 -3.13 0.16 -4.76
N MET A 100 -2.75 0.40 -3.51
CA MET A 100 -3.63 0.22 -2.35
C MET A 100 -4.76 1.24 -2.32
N ARG A 101 -4.48 2.52 -2.62
CA ARG A 101 -5.53 3.54 -2.74
C ARG A 101 -6.61 3.13 -3.74
N VAL A 102 -6.21 2.69 -4.93
CA VAL A 102 -7.15 2.24 -5.98
C VAL A 102 -7.94 1.02 -5.52
N TYR A 103 -7.28 0.03 -4.90
CA TYR A 103 -7.98 -1.13 -4.34
C TYR A 103 -9.03 -0.72 -3.29
N LEU A 104 -8.70 0.21 -2.39
CA LEU A 104 -9.63 0.67 -1.35
C LEU A 104 -10.84 1.40 -1.93
N ILE A 105 -10.66 2.15 -3.02
CA ILE A 105 -11.74 2.84 -3.75
C ILE A 105 -12.66 1.81 -4.43
N GLU A 106 -12.09 0.84 -5.14
CA GLU A 106 -12.85 -0.11 -5.96
C GLU A 106 -13.50 -1.23 -5.13
N HIS A 107 -12.85 -1.66 -4.05
CA HIS A 107 -13.21 -2.88 -3.33
C HIS A 107 -13.40 -2.69 -1.83
N GLY A 108 -12.82 -1.64 -1.24
CA GLY A 108 -12.74 -1.49 0.22
C GLY A 108 -14.10 -1.53 0.93
N LEU A 109 -15.11 -0.83 0.41
CA LEU A 109 -16.46 -0.87 0.98
C LEU A 109 -17.15 -2.23 0.80
N ALA A 110 -16.95 -2.87 -0.36
CA ALA A 110 -17.58 -4.14 -0.68
C ALA A 110 -17.05 -5.27 0.22
N VAL A 111 -15.73 -5.38 0.38
CA VAL A 111 -15.11 -6.45 1.19
C VAL A 111 -15.36 -6.29 2.69
N THR A 112 -15.65 -5.07 3.14
CA THR A 112 -15.98 -4.77 4.54
C THR A 112 -17.49 -4.86 4.83
N GLY A 113 -18.33 -5.02 3.81
CA GLY A 113 -19.78 -5.04 3.94
C GLY A 113 -20.40 -3.67 4.26
N LEU A 114 -19.64 -2.59 4.13
CA LEU A 114 -20.11 -1.22 4.30
C LEU A 114 -20.98 -0.81 3.12
N LYS A 115 -22.05 -0.07 3.38
CA LYS A 115 -22.93 0.43 2.32
C LYS A 115 -22.35 1.72 1.73
N PRO A 116 -22.13 1.80 0.41
CA PRO A 116 -21.72 3.03 -0.22
C PRO A 116 -22.74 4.15 -0.04
N THR A 117 -22.25 5.36 0.21
CA THR A 117 -23.01 6.60 0.28
C THR A 117 -22.81 7.43 -1.00
N ALA A 118 -23.59 8.50 -1.16
CA ALA A 118 -23.37 9.46 -2.26
C ALA A 118 -22.00 10.15 -2.16
N GLN A 119 -21.55 10.46 -0.93
CA GLN A 119 -20.24 11.06 -0.70
C GLN A 119 -19.10 10.13 -1.13
N ASP A 120 -19.23 8.81 -0.92
CA ASP A 120 -18.22 7.86 -1.39
C ASP A 120 -18.09 7.84 -2.91
N ALA A 121 -19.20 7.97 -3.63
CA ALA A 121 -19.19 8.02 -5.09
C ALA A 121 -18.55 9.33 -5.61
N GLU A 122 -18.83 10.46 -4.94
CA GLU A 122 -18.23 11.76 -5.27
C GLU A 122 -16.71 11.77 -5.04
N LEU A 123 -16.27 11.20 -3.91
CA LEU A 123 -14.85 11.09 -3.56
C LEU A 123 -14.12 10.08 -4.45
N ALA A 124 -14.72 8.94 -4.76
CA ALA A 124 -14.16 7.98 -5.71
C ALA A 124 -13.97 8.59 -7.10
N ALA A 125 -14.86 9.49 -7.53
CA ALA A 125 -14.72 10.23 -8.80
C ALA A 125 -13.55 11.24 -8.80
N GLN A 126 -13.00 11.55 -7.63
CA GLN A 126 -11.81 12.40 -7.42
C GLN A 126 -10.60 11.56 -6.95
N GLY A 127 -10.68 10.23 -7.03
CA GLY A 127 -9.59 9.35 -6.61
C GLY A 127 -9.36 9.31 -5.09
N CYS A 128 -10.32 9.76 -4.28
CA CYS A 128 -10.19 9.76 -2.83
C CYS A 128 -10.77 8.47 -2.21
N VAL A 129 -10.10 7.95 -1.18
CA VAL A 129 -10.58 6.79 -0.42
C VAL A 129 -11.80 7.19 0.42
N SER A 130 -12.76 6.27 0.53
CA SER A 130 -13.95 6.48 1.37
C SER A 130 -13.58 6.87 2.81
N PRO A 131 -14.17 7.94 3.38
CA PRO A 131 -14.02 8.29 4.79
C PRO A 131 -14.51 7.19 5.73
N GLN A 132 -15.39 6.29 5.27
CA GLN A 132 -15.85 5.16 6.06
C GLN A 132 -14.73 4.14 6.35
N LEU A 133 -13.65 4.15 5.55
CA LEU A 133 -12.47 3.30 5.74
C LEU A 133 -11.36 4.00 6.54
N ARG A 134 -11.50 5.30 6.83
CA ARG A 134 -10.48 6.10 7.51
C ARG A 134 -10.80 6.35 8.98
N HIS A 135 -9.75 6.55 9.77
CA HIS A 135 -9.82 7.09 11.13
C HIS A 135 -9.64 8.62 11.12
N ASP A 136 -8.68 9.11 10.35
CA ASP A 136 -8.42 10.53 10.10
C ASP A 136 -8.15 10.76 8.60
N TRP A 137 -7.45 11.84 8.23
CA TRP A 137 -7.22 12.15 6.82
C TRP A 137 -6.21 11.22 6.12
N THR A 138 -5.33 10.53 6.87
CA THR A 138 -4.29 9.63 6.32
C THR A 138 -4.48 8.19 6.82
N HIS A 139 -4.74 7.99 8.11
CA HIS A 139 -4.79 6.67 8.72
C HIS A 139 -6.12 5.95 8.47
N LEU A 140 -6.03 4.66 8.19
CA LEU A 140 -7.19 3.76 8.08
C LEU A 140 -7.80 3.45 9.46
N ASN A 141 -9.09 3.14 9.47
CA ASN A 141 -9.73 2.51 10.62
C ASN A 141 -9.69 0.98 10.49
N SER A 142 -10.35 0.25 11.40
CA SER A 142 -10.37 -1.22 11.38
C SER A 142 -10.92 -1.83 10.09
N TYR A 143 -11.90 -1.19 9.44
CA TYR A 143 -12.44 -1.64 8.16
C TYR A 143 -11.43 -1.41 7.04
N GLY A 144 -10.78 -0.24 7.02
CA GLY A 144 -9.71 0.06 6.07
C GLY A 144 -8.54 -0.90 6.20
N TYR A 145 -8.03 -1.14 7.41
CA TYR A 145 -6.95 -2.10 7.64
C TYR A 145 -7.35 -3.54 7.30
N TYR A 146 -8.61 -3.92 7.50
CA TYR A 146 -9.11 -5.23 7.05
C TYR A 146 -9.05 -5.34 5.51
N ALA A 147 -9.55 -4.32 4.79
CA ALA A 147 -9.50 -4.30 3.34
C ALA A 147 -8.06 -4.32 2.80
N GLN A 148 -7.16 -3.56 3.43
CA GLN A 148 -5.74 -3.52 3.11
C GLN A 148 -5.08 -4.91 3.30
N ALA A 149 -5.33 -5.55 4.45
CA ALA A 149 -4.79 -6.87 4.75
C ALA A 149 -5.30 -7.94 3.76
N LEU A 150 -6.57 -7.84 3.34
CA LEU A 150 -7.13 -8.73 2.32
C LEU A 150 -6.45 -8.53 0.96
N ALA A 151 -6.25 -7.28 0.51
CA ALA A 151 -5.55 -6.99 -0.73
C ALA A 151 -4.11 -7.54 -0.73
N ILE A 152 -3.41 -7.37 0.39
CA ILE A 152 -2.07 -7.94 0.59
C ILE A 152 -2.16 -9.45 0.47
N TYR A 153 -3.06 -10.12 1.20
CA TYR A 153 -3.28 -11.57 1.17
C TYR A 153 -3.56 -12.12 -0.24
N GLU A 154 -4.47 -11.47 -0.97
CA GLU A 154 -4.80 -11.83 -2.35
C GLU A 154 -3.57 -11.70 -3.25
N LYS A 155 -2.79 -10.63 -3.09
CA LYS A 155 -1.55 -10.42 -3.85
C LYS A 155 -0.52 -11.51 -3.59
N GLY A 156 -0.22 -11.84 -2.33
CA GLY A 156 0.75 -12.91 -2.07
C GLY A 156 0.24 -14.29 -2.45
N THR A 157 -1.07 -14.52 -2.45
CA THR A 157 -1.66 -15.74 -3.05
C THR A 157 -1.44 -15.76 -4.56
N GLN A 158 -1.69 -14.64 -5.25
CA GLN A 158 -1.45 -14.48 -6.69
C GLN A 158 0.03 -14.73 -7.06
N LEU A 159 0.96 -14.23 -6.24
CA LEU A 159 2.40 -14.42 -6.42
C LEU A 159 2.90 -15.82 -5.98
N GLY A 160 2.02 -16.66 -5.41
CA GLY A 160 2.36 -18.00 -4.95
C GLY A 160 3.13 -18.04 -3.63
N TYR A 161 3.19 -16.92 -2.90
CA TYR A 161 3.86 -16.83 -1.59
C TYR A 161 3.04 -17.51 -0.49
N TRP A 162 1.71 -17.49 -0.62
CA TRP A 162 0.80 -18.20 0.26
C TRP A 162 -0.01 -19.22 -0.55
N GLY A 163 -0.13 -20.44 -0.05
CA GLY A 163 -1.04 -21.44 -0.61
C GLY A 163 -0.44 -22.69 -1.25
N GLN A 164 0.81 -23.08 -0.96
CA GLN A 164 1.23 -24.48 -1.11
C GLN A 164 1.34 -25.18 0.26
N GLN A 165 0.22 -25.76 0.72
CA GLN A 165 0.32 -27.04 1.40
C GLN A 165 0.12 -28.13 0.36
N SER A 166 1.22 -28.61 -0.21
CA SER A 166 1.23 -29.95 -0.79
C SER A 166 0.91 -30.91 0.35
N ALA A 167 -0.30 -31.48 0.35
CA ALA A 167 -0.59 -32.64 1.18
C ALA A 167 0.42 -33.74 0.82
N SER A 168 1.36 -34.01 1.73
CA SER A 168 2.20 -35.21 1.74
C SER A 168 1.42 -36.37 2.36
#